data_AF-A0A1I8CU97-F1
#
_entry.id   AF-A0A1I8CU97-F1
#
_cell.length_a   1.000
_cell.length_b   1.000
_cell.length_c   1.000
_cell.angle_alpha   90.00
_cell.angle_beta   90.00
_cell.angle_gamma   90.00
#
_symmetry.space_group_name_H-M   'P 1'
#
loop_
_entity.id
_entity.type
_entity.pdbx_description
1 polymer ?
#
loop_
_entity_poly.entity_id
_entity_poly.type
_entity_poly.pdbx_seq_one_letter_code
_entity_poly.pdbx_strand_id
1 'polypeptide(L)'
;MNDVNLTDVNITNNVNLTDISNICIFEVDKAGNYISIKNNHAYMEHDIGNFRLKRQIGNNKEILNAFVVTVPVNLVVRPLETVKLYANGKGDPSNKNHINIMSVSNWGYGPKTITTLQSKSGLQTIAEYTTENSKARVTTTGGSGLIFGYVSLRTLLIIIGVLLVIIGLGVGAFFVFRK
;
A
#
# COMPACT_ATOMS: atom_id res chain seq x y z
N MET A 1 -6.30 -1.57 63.60
CA MET A 1 -6.34 -2.14 62.24
C MET A 1 -7.14 -1.13 61.44
N ASN A 2 -6.46 -0.21 60.77
CA ASN A 2 -7.12 0.91 60.11
C ASN A 2 -7.14 0.61 58.61
N ASP A 3 -8.34 0.45 58.08
CA ASP A 3 -8.59 0.29 56.67
C ASP A 3 -8.13 1.55 55.93
N VAL A 4 -7.20 1.36 54.98
CA VAL A 4 -6.74 2.43 54.10
C VAL A 4 -7.86 2.74 53.12
N ASN A 5 -8.49 3.90 53.30
CA ASN A 5 -9.52 4.42 52.42
C ASN A 5 -8.86 4.88 51.10
N LEU A 6 -9.17 4.20 50.00
CA LEU A 6 -8.55 4.37 48.68
C LEU A 6 -9.14 5.55 47.87
N THR A 7 -9.52 6.65 48.51
CA THR A 7 -10.23 7.74 47.82
C THR A 7 -9.37 8.85 47.24
N ASP A 8 -8.05 8.86 47.45
CA ASP A 8 -7.18 9.94 46.94
C ASP A 8 -6.03 9.45 46.05
N VAL A 9 -6.21 8.33 45.34
CA VAL A 9 -5.38 8.09 44.15
C VAL A 9 -5.97 8.88 43.00
N ASN A 10 -5.71 10.18 42.99
CA ASN A 10 -5.88 11.00 41.80
C ASN A 10 -4.82 10.58 40.79
N ILE A 11 -5.04 9.42 40.14
CA ILE A 11 -4.32 9.02 38.94
C ILE A 11 -4.77 10.03 37.89
N THR A 12 -4.07 11.16 37.83
CA THR A 12 -4.01 11.94 36.62
C THR A 12 -3.33 11.03 35.61
N ASN A 13 -4.16 10.24 34.94
CA ASN A 13 -3.85 9.65 33.65
C ASN A 13 -3.69 10.83 32.68
N ASN A 14 -2.62 11.61 32.86
CA ASN A 14 -1.99 12.34 31.78
C ASN A 14 -1.36 11.26 30.90
N VAL A 15 -2.21 10.50 30.21
CA VAL A 15 -1.85 10.01 28.90
C VAL A 15 -1.58 11.29 28.14
N ASN A 16 -0.31 11.70 28.08
CA ASN A 16 0.14 12.64 27.08
C ASN A 16 -0.43 12.09 25.78
N LEU A 17 -1.48 12.73 25.25
CA LEU A 17 -1.96 12.49 23.91
C LEU A 17 -0.79 12.92 23.03
N THR A 18 0.11 11.97 22.78
CA THR A 18 1.43 12.19 22.21
C THR A 18 1.29 13.13 21.01
N ASP A 19 1.98 14.27 21.02
CA ASP A 19 1.82 15.37 20.05
C ASP A 19 1.89 14.93 18.58
N ILE A 20 2.43 13.74 18.32
CA ILE A 20 2.43 13.00 17.05
C ILE A 20 1.04 12.59 16.52
N SER A 21 -0.06 12.86 17.23
CA SER A 21 -1.43 12.66 16.71
C SER A 21 -1.71 13.42 15.41
N ASN A 22 -0.92 14.46 15.13
CA ASN A 22 -1.01 15.26 13.92
C ASN A 22 -0.21 14.72 12.74
N ILE A 23 0.60 13.67 12.95
CA ILE A 23 1.31 12.98 11.88
C ILE A 23 0.38 11.95 11.24
N CYS A 24 0.16 12.06 9.94
CA CYS A 24 -0.59 11.06 9.19
C CYS A 24 0.16 10.57 7.95
N ILE A 25 -0.21 9.37 7.49
CA ILE A 25 0.15 8.90 6.16
C ILE A 25 -0.85 9.55 5.20
N PHE A 26 -0.37 10.51 4.41
CA PHE A 26 -1.21 11.33 3.53
C PHE A 26 -1.56 10.61 2.23
N GLU A 27 -0.57 9.95 1.63
CA GLU A 27 -0.72 9.29 0.35
C GLU A 27 0.23 8.09 0.27
N VAL A 28 -0.24 7.02 -0.34
CA VAL A 28 0.55 5.84 -0.65
C VAL A 28 0.42 5.55 -2.13
N ASP A 29 1.55 5.56 -2.86
CA ASP A 29 1.51 5.31 -4.30
C ASP A 29 1.06 3.88 -4.60
N LYS A 30 0.16 3.74 -5.58
CA LYS A 30 -0.43 2.46 -5.99
C LYS A 30 0.57 1.54 -6.67
N ALA A 31 1.55 2.11 -7.37
CA ALA A 31 2.64 1.36 -7.99
C ALA A 31 3.81 1.10 -7.02
N GLY A 32 3.71 1.57 -5.76
CA GLY A 32 4.72 1.34 -4.73
C GLY A 32 5.97 2.21 -4.87
N ASN A 33 5.90 3.35 -5.55
CA ASN A 33 7.06 4.23 -5.73
C ASN A 33 7.37 5.07 -4.49
N TYR A 34 6.35 5.50 -3.74
CA TYR A 34 6.54 6.31 -2.54
C TYR A 34 5.43 6.15 -1.50
N ILE A 35 5.71 6.61 -0.29
CA ILE A 35 4.76 6.85 0.80
C ILE A 35 4.96 8.30 1.27
N SER A 36 3.88 9.06 1.43
CA SER A 36 3.91 10.45 1.90
C SER A 36 3.41 10.55 3.33
N ILE A 37 4.17 11.26 4.17
CA ILE A 37 3.82 11.55 5.56
C ILE A 37 3.60 13.05 5.67
N LYS A 38 2.48 13.45 6.28
CA LYS A 38 2.12 14.85 6.47
C LYS A 38 2.01 15.19 7.94
N ASN A 39 2.48 16.37 8.30
CA ASN A 39 2.19 17.01 9.56
C ASN A 39 0.96 17.93 9.39
N ASN A 40 -0.14 17.64 10.07
CA ASN A 40 -1.34 18.47 10.05
C ASN A 40 -1.34 19.54 11.15
N HIS A 41 -0.33 19.59 12.01
CA HIS A 41 -0.19 20.64 13.01
C HIS A 41 0.23 21.95 12.32
N ALA A 42 -0.39 23.05 12.73
CA ALA A 42 -0.19 24.35 12.09
C ALA A 42 1.10 25.07 12.55
N TYR A 43 1.65 24.71 13.71
CA TYR A 43 2.73 25.49 14.35
C TYR A 43 3.89 24.68 14.94
N MET A 44 3.79 23.35 14.97
CA MET A 44 4.78 22.49 15.64
C MET A 44 5.39 21.54 14.65
N GLU A 45 6.70 21.40 14.74
CA GLU A 45 7.46 20.39 14.03
C GLU A 45 7.34 19.05 14.76
N HIS A 46 7.42 17.95 14.01
CA HIS A 46 7.45 16.61 14.58
C HIS A 46 8.64 15.84 14.06
N ASP A 47 9.50 15.39 14.97
CA ASP A 47 10.56 14.45 14.66
C ASP A 47 9.97 13.03 14.54
N ILE A 48 10.09 12.46 13.35
CA ILE A 48 9.71 11.08 13.03
C ILE A 48 10.94 10.20 12.77
N GLY A 49 12.13 10.71 13.07
CA GLY A 49 13.38 9.99 12.93
C GLY A 49 13.39 8.71 13.75
N ASN A 50 13.92 7.63 13.17
CA ASN A 50 13.94 6.28 13.74
C ASN A 50 12.56 5.61 13.94
N PHE A 51 11.47 6.20 13.44
CA PHE A 51 10.17 5.54 13.46
C PHE A 51 10.21 4.30 12.55
N ARG A 52 9.32 3.36 12.79
CA ARG A 52 9.22 2.16 11.94
C ARG A 52 8.08 2.34 10.96
N LEU A 53 8.40 2.33 9.68
CA LEU A 53 7.41 2.32 8.61
C LEU A 53 7.24 0.88 8.14
N LYS A 54 6.03 0.34 8.33
CA LYS A 54 5.66 -1.00 7.92
C LYS A 54 4.63 -0.92 6.79
N ARG A 55 4.83 -1.67 5.72
CA ARG A 55 3.82 -1.87 4.68
C ARG A 55 3.57 -3.34 4.46
N GLN A 56 2.32 -3.76 4.60
CA GLN A 56 1.85 -5.12 4.36
C GLN A 56 1.01 -5.16 3.09
N ILE A 57 1.23 -6.18 2.27
CA ILE A 57 0.41 -6.50 1.09
C ILE A 57 -0.43 -7.73 1.44
N GLY A 58 -1.71 -7.68 1.09
CA GLY A 58 -2.70 -8.66 1.51
C GLY A 58 -3.53 -8.14 2.68
N ASN A 59 -3.98 -9.04 3.53
CA ASN A 59 -4.80 -8.71 4.70
C ASN A 59 -4.22 -9.35 5.97
N ASN A 60 -4.83 -9.09 7.12
CA ASN A 60 -4.34 -9.62 8.40
C ASN A 60 -4.42 -11.16 8.50
N LYS A 61 -5.18 -11.83 7.62
CA LYS A 61 -5.30 -13.30 7.58
C LYS A 61 -4.30 -13.94 6.62
N GLU A 62 -3.95 -13.24 5.54
CA GLU A 62 -3.05 -13.70 4.50
C GLU A 62 -2.13 -12.55 4.07
N ILE A 63 -0.94 -12.52 4.69
CA ILE A 63 0.11 -11.56 4.36
C ILE A 63 0.88 -12.11 3.17
N LEU A 64 0.74 -11.45 2.02
CA LEU A 64 1.45 -11.82 0.79
C LEU A 64 2.90 -11.34 0.81
N ASN A 65 3.12 -10.14 1.35
CA ASN A 65 4.46 -9.57 1.53
C ASN A 65 4.43 -8.49 2.61
N ALA A 66 5.57 -8.20 3.24
CA ALA A 66 5.71 -7.10 4.17
C ALA A 66 7.10 -6.44 4.09
N PHE A 67 7.11 -5.11 4.07
CA PHE A 67 8.30 -4.29 4.20
C PHE A 67 8.29 -3.62 5.57
N VAL A 68 9.43 -3.63 6.25
CA VAL A 68 9.63 -2.87 7.49
C VAL A 68 10.92 -2.10 7.34
N VAL A 69 10.86 -0.79 7.46
CA VAL A 69 12.05 0.06 7.45
C VAL A 69 12.07 1.00 8.64
N THR A 70 13.27 1.41 9.01
CA THR A 70 13.47 2.50 9.95
C THR A 70 13.61 3.80 9.16
N VAL A 71 12.80 4.80 9.51
CA VAL A 71 12.90 6.16 8.96
C VAL A 71 14.28 6.73 9.32
N PRO A 72 14.96 7.43 8.38
CA PRO A 72 16.28 8.02 8.65
C PRO A 72 16.30 8.88 9.92
N VAL A 73 17.46 8.92 10.57
CA VAL A 73 17.68 9.72 11.78
C VAL A 73 17.38 11.20 11.51
N ASN A 74 16.89 11.90 12.52
CA ASN A 74 16.64 13.35 12.52
C ASN A 74 15.69 13.83 11.40
N LEU A 75 14.77 12.97 10.94
CA LEU A 75 13.77 13.39 9.96
C LEU A 75 12.65 14.17 10.65
N VAL A 76 12.64 15.48 10.47
CA VAL A 76 11.63 16.39 11.03
C VAL A 76 10.63 16.79 9.96
N VAL A 77 9.33 16.67 10.27
CA VAL A 77 8.24 17.13 9.40
C VAL A 77 7.73 18.47 9.93
N ARG A 78 7.93 19.53 9.15
CA ARG A 78 7.55 20.89 9.53
C ARG A 78 6.04 21.12 9.50
N PRO A 79 5.52 22.18 10.14
CA PRO A 79 4.09 22.43 10.21
C PRO A 79 3.46 22.51 8.82
N LEU A 80 2.33 21.83 8.64
CA LEU A 80 1.57 21.75 7.39
C LEU A 80 2.36 21.18 6.18
N GLU A 81 3.57 20.67 6.39
CA GLU A 81 4.39 20.11 5.32
C GLU A 81 4.19 18.60 5.14
N THR A 82 4.53 18.15 3.94
CA THR A 82 4.52 16.74 3.55
C THR A 82 5.94 16.33 3.13
N VAL A 83 6.41 15.22 3.69
CA VAL A 83 7.64 14.54 3.27
C VAL A 83 7.28 13.28 2.49
N LYS A 84 8.02 13.01 1.41
CA LYS A 84 7.83 11.80 0.60
C LYS A 84 9.02 10.85 0.77
N LEU A 85 8.71 9.63 1.18
CA LEU A 85 9.65 8.52 1.33
C LEU A 85 9.59 7.66 0.06
N TYR A 86 10.55 7.86 -0.83
CA TYR A 86 10.64 7.14 -2.09
C TYR A 86 11.37 5.81 -1.94
N ALA A 87 10.94 4.82 -2.70
CA ALA A 87 11.73 3.62 -2.91
C ALA A 87 12.99 3.95 -3.73
N ASN A 88 14.04 3.16 -3.55
CA ASN A 88 15.34 3.33 -4.18
C ASN A 88 15.24 3.55 -5.70
N GLY A 89 15.70 4.72 -6.15
CA GLY A 89 15.70 5.10 -7.57
C GLY A 89 14.34 5.52 -8.13
N LYS A 90 13.33 5.75 -7.28
CA LYS A 90 11.97 6.17 -7.70
C LYS A 90 11.63 7.63 -7.43
N GLY A 91 12.50 8.38 -6.76
CA GLY A 91 12.30 9.80 -6.48
C GLY A 91 13.21 10.73 -7.29
N ASP A 92 12.90 12.02 -7.24
CA ASP A 92 13.67 13.09 -7.88
C ASP A 92 14.59 13.79 -6.86
N PRO A 93 15.92 13.58 -6.92
CA PRO A 93 16.86 14.15 -5.94
C PRO A 93 16.85 15.68 -5.85
N SER A 94 16.29 16.38 -6.84
CA SER A 94 16.18 17.84 -6.83
C SER A 94 15.09 18.37 -5.88
N ASN A 95 14.16 17.52 -5.44
CA ASN A 95 13.09 17.89 -4.53
C ASN A 95 13.57 17.89 -3.06
N LYS A 96 13.43 19.01 -2.36
CA LYS A 96 13.90 19.18 -0.98
C LYS A 96 13.16 18.32 0.05
N ASN A 97 11.93 17.88 -0.23
CA ASN A 97 11.11 17.05 0.67
C ASN A 97 11.12 15.57 0.27
N HIS A 98 12.14 15.15 -0.49
CA HIS A 98 12.35 13.77 -0.91
C HIS A 98 13.37 13.10 0.01
N ILE A 99 12.98 11.96 0.55
CA ILE A 99 13.88 11.02 1.22
C ILE A 99 13.88 9.69 0.48
N ASN A 100 15.05 9.25 0.04
CA ASN A 100 15.20 7.96 -0.65
C ASN A 100 15.48 6.85 0.37
N ILE A 101 14.66 5.79 0.36
CA ILE A 101 14.80 4.62 1.22
C ILE A 101 15.59 3.55 0.46
N MET A 102 16.90 3.57 0.67
CA MET A 102 17.85 2.73 -0.08
C MET A 102 17.60 1.22 0.06
N SER A 103 17.01 0.79 1.18
CA SER A 103 16.73 -0.62 1.49
C SER A 103 15.49 -1.18 0.78
N VAL A 104 14.70 -0.34 0.11
CA VAL A 104 13.44 -0.74 -0.53
C VAL A 104 13.46 -0.32 -2.00
N SER A 105 13.47 -1.26 -2.94
CA SER A 105 13.42 -0.96 -4.38
C SER A 105 12.00 -0.67 -4.89
N ASN A 106 10.98 -1.14 -4.19
CA ASN A 106 9.56 -0.86 -4.41
C ASN A 106 8.77 -1.20 -3.14
N TRP A 107 7.77 -0.39 -2.79
CA TRP A 107 6.90 -0.57 -1.61
C TRP A 107 5.83 -1.66 -1.78
N GLY A 108 5.79 -2.28 -2.95
CA GLY A 108 4.81 -3.26 -3.33
C GLY A 108 3.47 -2.66 -3.75
N TYR A 109 2.71 -3.48 -4.46
CA TYR A 109 1.34 -3.20 -4.91
C TYR A 109 0.49 -4.46 -4.69
N GLY A 110 -0.83 -4.29 -4.60
CA GLY A 110 -1.71 -5.43 -4.40
C GLY A 110 -3.19 -5.09 -4.29
N PRO A 111 -4.03 -6.13 -4.13
CA PRO A 111 -5.48 -5.99 -3.97
C PRO A 111 -5.85 -5.24 -2.68
N LYS A 112 -5.06 -5.45 -1.63
CA LYS A 112 -5.16 -4.72 -0.37
C LYS A 112 -3.75 -4.45 0.14
N THR A 113 -3.53 -3.25 0.67
CA THR A 113 -2.29 -2.91 1.37
C THR A 113 -2.60 -2.14 2.63
N ILE A 114 -1.85 -2.42 3.70
CA ILE A 114 -1.92 -1.72 4.97
C ILE A 114 -0.55 -1.11 5.23
N THR A 115 -0.48 0.21 5.37
CA THR A 115 0.75 0.93 5.69
C THR A 115 0.60 1.53 7.07
N THR A 116 1.55 1.26 7.95
CA THR A 116 1.53 1.67 9.36
C THR A 116 2.82 2.38 9.68
N LEU A 117 2.72 3.57 10.28
CA LEU A 117 3.84 4.27 10.90
C LEU A 117 3.78 3.99 12.39
N GLN A 118 4.85 3.44 12.94
CA GLN A 118 4.97 3.11 14.35
C GLN A 118 6.07 3.97 14.99
N SER A 119 5.93 4.25 16.28
CA SER A 119 6.91 4.99 17.06
C SER A 119 8.29 4.34 17.02
N LYS A 120 9.32 5.06 17.47
CA LYS A 120 10.70 4.55 17.55
C LYS A 120 10.81 3.21 18.30
N SER A 121 9.99 2.98 19.33
CA SER A 121 9.96 1.70 20.06
C SER A 121 9.28 0.57 19.27
N GLY A 122 8.48 0.90 18.27
CA GLY A 122 7.67 -0.05 17.49
C GLY A 122 6.40 -0.51 18.20
N LEU A 123 6.13 -0.02 19.42
CA LEU A 123 4.99 -0.46 20.23
C LEU A 123 3.70 0.31 19.95
N GLN A 124 3.83 1.57 19.54
CA GLN A 124 2.68 2.45 19.30
C GLN A 124 2.50 2.69 17.81
N THR A 125 1.29 2.43 17.31
CA THR A 125 0.89 2.87 15.96
C THR A 125 0.52 4.35 16.02
N ILE A 126 1.17 5.14 15.17
CA ILE A 126 0.96 6.60 15.07
C ILE A 126 -0.03 6.91 13.96
N ALA A 127 0.14 6.26 12.81
CA ALA A 127 -0.74 6.42 11.66
C ALA A 127 -0.90 5.09 10.94
N GLU A 128 -2.07 4.90 10.34
CA GLU A 128 -2.37 3.76 9.48
C GLU A 128 -3.12 4.22 8.23
N TYR A 129 -2.78 3.62 7.10
CA TYR A 129 -3.41 3.87 5.81
C TYR A 129 -3.68 2.54 5.11
N THR A 130 -4.97 2.24 4.90
CA THR A 130 -5.40 1.04 4.19
C THR A 130 -5.87 1.41 2.79
N THR A 131 -5.38 0.68 1.80
CA THR A 131 -5.86 0.76 0.42
C THR A 131 -6.49 -0.56 0.04
N GLU A 132 -7.70 -0.53 -0.49
CA GLU A 132 -8.37 -1.68 -1.09
C GLU A 132 -8.63 -1.37 -2.57
N ASN A 133 -7.98 -2.11 -3.46
CA ASN A 133 -8.25 -2.09 -4.88
C ASN A 133 -9.37 -3.10 -5.17
N SER A 134 -10.62 -2.63 -5.11
CA SER A 134 -11.84 -3.43 -5.34
C SER A 134 -11.95 -4.08 -6.74
N LYS A 135 -10.95 -3.92 -7.62
CA LYS A 135 -10.88 -4.59 -8.94
C LYS A 135 -10.17 -5.95 -8.92
N ALA A 136 -9.71 -6.43 -7.77
CA ALA A 136 -8.91 -7.67 -7.68
C ALA A 136 -9.59 -8.78 -6.85
N ARG A 137 -10.93 -8.81 -6.80
CA ARG A 137 -11.67 -10.00 -6.38
C ARG A 137 -12.18 -10.74 -7.62
N VAL A 138 -11.27 -11.44 -8.30
CA VAL A 138 -11.70 -12.61 -9.07
C VAL A 138 -11.92 -13.70 -8.04
N THR A 139 -13.18 -14.00 -7.76
CA THR A 139 -13.57 -15.13 -6.93
C THR A 139 -13.25 -16.39 -7.72
N THR A 140 -12.05 -16.96 -7.53
CA THR A 140 -11.80 -18.32 -7.98
C THR A 140 -12.38 -19.28 -6.95
N THR A 141 -13.71 -19.46 -7.00
CA THR A 141 -14.30 -20.70 -6.50
C THR A 141 -14.11 -21.74 -7.59
N GLY A 142 -13.61 -22.91 -7.21
CA GLY A 142 -13.41 -24.03 -8.12
C GLY A 142 -14.62 -24.28 -9.01
N GLY A 143 -14.34 -24.40 -10.30
CA GLY A 143 -15.32 -24.61 -11.35
C GLY A 143 -14.69 -24.21 -12.67
N SER A 144 -14.29 -25.21 -13.46
CA SER A 144 -13.91 -25.06 -14.87
C SER A 144 -14.89 -24.14 -15.60
N GLY A 145 -14.53 -22.88 -15.78
CA GLY A 145 -15.40 -21.86 -16.35
C GLY A 145 -14.56 -20.77 -17.01
N LEU A 146 -14.73 -20.64 -18.32
CA LEU A 146 -14.03 -19.71 -19.20
C LEU A 146 -14.15 -18.27 -18.67
N ILE A 147 -13.00 -17.64 -18.44
CA ILE A 147 -12.88 -16.25 -18.00
C ILE A 147 -13.04 -15.33 -19.21
N PHE A 148 -14.21 -14.70 -19.37
CA PHE A 148 -14.40 -13.60 -20.31
C PHE A 148 -13.90 -12.30 -19.68
N GLY A 149 -12.61 -11.99 -19.87
CA GLY A 149 -12.13 -10.63 -19.73
C GLY A 149 -12.67 -9.76 -20.87
N TYR A 150 -12.99 -8.49 -20.59
CA TYR A 150 -13.38 -7.55 -21.64
C TYR A 150 -12.18 -7.30 -22.57
N VAL A 151 -12.21 -7.98 -23.70
CA VAL A 151 -11.27 -7.83 -24.79
C VAL A 151 -11.61 -6.53 -25.53
N SER A 152 -10.63 -5.63 -25.67
CA SER A 152 -10.76 -4.41 -26.49
C SER A 152 -11.36 -4.75 -27.86
N LEU A 153 -12.26 -3.90 -28.40
CA LEU A 153 -12.90 -4.12 -29.70
C LEU A 153 -11.89 -4.42 -30.82
N ARG A 154 -10.68 -3.83 -30.74
CA ARG A 154 -9.58 -4.11 -31.68
C ARG A 154 -9.08 -5.54 -31.57
N THR A 155 -8.93 -6.05 -30.35
CA THR A 155 -8.48 -7.42 -30.09
C THR A 155 -9.59 -8.42 -30.43
N LEU A 156 -10.87 -8.06 -30.23
CA LEU A 156 -12.01 -8.90 -30.62
C LEU A 156 -12.08 -9.08 -32.14
N LEU A 157 -11.87 -8.01 -32.92
CA LEU A 157 -11.81 -8.07 -34.38
C LEU A 157 -10.65 -8.94 -34.88
N ILE A 158 -9.49 -8.89 -34.22
CA ILE A 158 -8.34 -9.76 -34.55
C ILE A 158 -8.69 -11.23 -34.30
N ILE A 159 -9.30 -11.55 -33.15
CA ILE A 159 -9.67 -12.93 -32.81
C ILE A 159 -10.70 -13.47 -33.81
N ILE A 160 -11.71 -12.69 -34.16
CA ILE A 160 -12.72 -13.09 -35.16
C ILE A 160 -12.08 -13.29 -36.54
N GLY A 161 -11.17 -12.40 -36.95
CA GLY A 161 -10.43 -12.54 -38.21
C GLY A 161 -9.60 -13.83 -38.27
N VAL A 162 -8.88 -14.14 -37.19
CA VAL A 162 -8.09 -15.39 -37.10
C VAL A 162 -9.00 -16.62 -37.10
N LEU A 163 -10.14 -16.58 -36.40
CA LEU A 163 -11.09 -17.69 -36.36
C LEU A 163 -11.71 -17.98 -37.74
N LEU A 164 -12.06 -16.94 -38.50
CA LEU A 164 -12.60 -17.08 -39.85
C LEU A 164 -11.58 -17.66 -40.85
N VAL A 165 -10.30 -17.33 -40.70
CA VAL A 165 -9.23 -17.92 -41.52
C VAL A 165 -9.04 -19.40 -41.20
N ILE A 166 -9.06 -19.78 -39.92
CA ILE A 166 -8.95 -21.18 -39.50
C ILE A 166 -10.14 -22.01 -40.01
N ILE A 167 -11.35 -21.48 -39.89
CA ILE A 167 -12.57 -22.16 -40.36
C ILE A 167 -12.59 -22.22 -41.90
N GLY A 168 -12.22 -21.13 -42.58
CA GLY A 168 -12.17 -21.07 -44.04
C GLY A 168 -11.14 -22.02 -44.66
N LEU A 169 -9.99 -22.23 -44.02
CA LEU A 169 -9.00 -23.21 -44.44
C LEU A 169 -9.43 -24.66 -44.12
N GLY A 170 -10.24 -24.86 -43.08
CA GLY A 170 -10.74 -26.18 -42.68
C GLY A 170 -11.80 -26.77 -43.63
N VAL A 171 -12.63 -25.92 -44.27
CA VAL A 171 -13.68 -26.40 -45.19
C VAL A 171 -13.11 -26.79 -46.56
N GLY A 172 -12.00 -26.19 -46.99
CA GLY A 172 -11.34 -26.54 -48.26
C GLY A 172 -10.66 -27.91 -48.27
N ALA A 173 -10.24 -28.42 -47.11
CA ALA A 173 -9.49 -29.67 -47.01
C ALA A 173 -10.38 -30.92 -46.79
N PHE A 174 -11.64 -30.74 -46.35
CA PHE A 174 -12.51 -31.87 -45.98
C PHE A 174 -13.24 -32.52 -47.17
N PHE A 175 -13.22 -31.90 -48.36
CA PHE A 175 -13.96 -32.42 -49.53
C PHE A 175 -13.14 -33.30 -50.49
N VAL A 176 -11.85 -33.58 -50.22
CA VAL A 176 -10.98 -34.30 -51.17
C VAL A 176 -10.72 -35.77 -50.79
N PHE A 177 -11.10 -36.25 -49.59
CA PHE A 177 -10.81 -37.63 -49.15
C PHE A 177 -12.05 -38.52 -48.97
N ARG A 178 -12.96 -38.52 -49.95
CA ARG A 178 -13.89 -39.64 -50.15
C ARG A 178 -14.01 -39.97 -51.64
N LYS A 179 -13.17 -40.87 -52.11
CA LYS A 179 -13.45 -41.72 -53.27
C LYS A 179 -12.86 -43.10 -53.03
#